data_AF-A0A381KKX3-F1
#
_entry.id   AF-A0A381KKX3-F1
#
_cell.length_a   1.000
_cell.length_b   1.000
_cell.length_c   1.000
_cell.angle_alpha   90.00
_cell.angle_beta   90.00
_cell.angle_gamma   90.00
#
_symmetry.space_group_name_H-M   'P 1'
#
loop_
_entity.id
_entity.type
_entity.pdbx_description
1 polymer ?
#
loop_
_entity_poly.entity_id
_entity_poly.type
_entity_poly.pdbx_seq_one_letter_code
_entity_poly.pdbx_strand_id
1 'polypeptide(L)' 'MNNEFIILKGCKENNLNNISLKIPKRKITIFTGVSGSGKSSIVFETIAKESQRQLNERFSTFVRSFFT' A
#
# COMPACT_ATOMS: atom_id res chain seq x y z
N MET A 1 -16.81 -12.59 -7.73
CA MET A 1 -16.31 -11.33 -8.33
C MET A 1 -14.82 -11.24 -8.02
N ASN A 2 -13.98 -11.27 -9.06
CA ASN A 2 -12.54 -11.46 -8.89
C ASN A 2 -11.90 -10.26 -8.18
N ASN A 3 -11.12 -10.55 -7.13
CA ASN A 3 -10.39 -9.57 -6.32
C ASN A 3 -9.13 -9.09 -7.07
N GLU A 4 -9.33 -8.47 -8.24
CA GLU A 4 -8.30 -8.17 -9.24
C GLU A 4 -7.46 -6.92 -8.92
N PHE A 5 -7.87 -6.12 -7.94
CA PHE A 5 -7.24 -4.83 -7.65
C PHE A 5 -6.86 -4.70 -6.17
N ILE A 6 -5.77 -3.97 -5.90
CA ILE A 6 -5.52 -3.32 -4.61
C ILE A 6 -6.24 -1.98 -4.68
N ILE A 7 -7.13 -1.73 -3.73
CA ILE A 7 -7.98 -0.53 -3.73
C ILE A 7 -7.52 0.37 -2.60
N LEU A 8 -7.05 1.56 -2.95
CA LEU A 8 -6.78 2.65 -2.03
C LEU A 8 -7.97 3.61 -2.07
N LYS A 9 -8.50 3.98 -0.90
CA LYS A 9 -9.62 4.91 -0.77
C LYS A 9 -9.26 6.03 0.19
N GLY A 10 -9.44 7.27 -0.23
CA GLY A 10 -9.29 8.46 0.60
C GLY A 10 -7.93 8.58 1.29
N CYS A 11 -6.84 8.26 0.59
CA CYS A 11 -5.49 8.39 1.14
C CYS A 11 -5.17 9.86 1.42
N LYS A 12 -4.74 10.13 2.66
CA LYS A 12 -4.42 11.46 3.19
C LYS A 12 -3.04 11.54 3.85
N GLU A 13 -2.21 10.51 3.69
CA GLU A 13 -0.87 10.48 4.27
C GLU A 13 0.00 11.57 3.63
N ASN A 14 0.66 12.38 4.46
CA ASN A 14 1.53 13.49 4.05
C ASN A 14 0.87 14.46 3.04
N ASN A 15 1.39 14.55 1.81
CA ASN A 15 0.93 15.51 0.80
C ASN A 15 -0.25 15.00 -0.05
N LEU A 16 -0.92 13.92 0.37
CA LEU A 16 -2.01 13.33 -0.40
C LEU A 16 -3.36 14.02 -0.12
N ASN A 17 -3.97 14.55 -1.17
CA ASN A 17 -5.24 15.29 -1.09
C ASN A 17 -6.46 14.36 -1.28
N ASN A 18 -6.70 13.45 -0.34
CA ASN A 18 -7.86 12.55 -0.33
C ASN A 18 -8.01 11.70 -1.61
N ILE A 19 -6.91 11.09 -2.05
CA ILE A 19 -6.87 10.38 -3.34
C ILE A 19 -7.43 8.95 -3.21
N SER A 20 -8.07 8.46 -4.28
CA SER A 20 -8.52 7.07 -4.38
C SER A 20 -8.06 6.48 -5.70
N LEU A 21 -7.50 5.28 -5.67
CA LEU A 21 -6.96 4.62 -6.87
C LEU A 21 -7.06 3.10 -6.77
N LYS A 22 -7.07 2.45 -7.94
CA LYS A 22 -7.11 0.98 -8.07
C LYS A 22 -5.84 0.52 -8.78
N ILE A 23 -5.07 -0.33 -8.12
CA ILE A 23 -3.83 -0.91 -8.67
C ILE A 23 -4.15 -2.34 -9.12
N PRO A 24 -3.94 -2.70 -10.39
CA PRO A 24 -4.18 -4.06 -10.85
C PRO A 24 -3.17 -5.03 -10.21
N LYS A 25 -3.67 -6.15 -9.68
CA LYS A 25 -2.81 -7.23 -9.18
C LYS A 25 -2.17 -7.98 -10.35
N ARG A 26 -1.03 -8.62 -10.07
CA ARG A 26 -0.26 -9.42 -11.05
C ARG A 26 0.16 -8.63 -12.29
N LYS A 27 0.35 -7.32 -12.13
CA LYS A 27 0.90 -6.44 -13.16
C LYS A 27 1.98 -5.58 -12.54
N ILE A 28 2.98 -5.20 -13.34
CA ILE A 28 3.97 -4.20 -12.95
C ILE A 28 3.29 -2.83 -13.09
N THR A 29 3.14 -2.12 -11.98
CA THR A 29 2.56 -0.76 -11.96
C THR A 29 3.65 0.24 -11.63
N ILE A 30 3.79 1.27 -12.47
CA ILE A 30 4.79 2.32 -12.31
C ILE A 30 4.10 3.61 -11.85
N PHE A 31 4.61 4.22 -10.78
CA PHE A 31 4.18 5.55 -10.33
C PHE A 31 5.18 6.60 -10.82
N THR A 32 4.73 7.55 -11.63
CA THR A 32 5.54 8.63 -12.21
C THR A 32 4.89 10.00 -12.00
N GLY A 33 5.67 11.08 -12.19
CA GLY A 33 5.23 12.46 -11.97
C GLY A 33 6.33 13.34 -11.33
N VAL A 34 6.07 14.65 -11.28
CA VAL A 34 7.02 15.68 -10.79
C VAL A 34 7.43 15.49 -9.33
N SER A 35 8.57 16.06 -8.91
CA SER A 35 8.99 16.03 -7.50
C SER A 35 7.89 16.61 -6.59
N GLY A 36 7.69 16.01 -5.41
CA GLY A 36 6.64 16.43 -4.47
C GLY A 36 5.21 15.95 -4.78
N SER A 37 4.97 15.28 -5.91
CA SER A 37 3.61 14.85 -6.32
C SER A 37 2.97 13.72 -5.48
N GLY A 38 3.64 13.24 -4.42
CA GLY A 38 3.08 12.21 -3.51
C GLY A 38 3.29 10.74 -3.94
N LYS A 39 4.11 10.47 -4.96
CA LYS A 39 4.42 9.07 -5.39
C LYS A 39 4.97 8.21 -4.25
N SER A 40 5.99 8.71 -3.56
CA SER A 40 6.62 8.02 -2.43
C SER A 40 5.64 7.83 -1.27
N SER A 41 4.76 8.79 -1.03
CA SER A 41 3.70 8.67 -0.01
C SER A 41 2.69 7.57 -0.33
N ILE A 42 2.34 7.38 -1.59
CA ILE A 42 1.49 6.25 -2.01
C ILE A 42 2.23 4.93 -1.81
N VAL A 43 3.46 4.82 -2.30
CA VAL A 43 4.19 3.54 -2.33
C VAL A 43 4.65 3.10 -0.94
N PHE A 44 5.36 3.96 -0.23
CA PHE A 44 6.01 3.60 1.04
C PHE A 44 5.10 3.81 2.24
N GLU A 45 4.49 5.00 2.34
CA GLU A 45 3.76 5.39 3.56
C GLU A 45 2.37 4.80 3.61
N THR A 46 1.74 4.61 2.45
CA THR A 46 0.40 4.00 2.37
C THR A 46 0.49 2.50 2.10
N ILE A 47 0.98 2.08 0.93
CA ILE A 47 0.89 0.68 0.50
C ILE A 47 1.79 -0.22 1.35
N ALA A 48 3.08 0.10 1.49
CA ALA A 48 4.01 -0.78 2.20
C ALA A 48 3.65 -0.90 3.69
N LYS A 49 3.35 0.22 4.35
CA LYS A 49 2.94 0.26 5.76
C LYS A 49 1.67 -0.55 6.03
N GLU A 50 0.62 -0.35 5.23
CA GLU A 50 -0.63 -1.11 5.42
C GLU A 50 -0.48 -2.58 5.05
N SER A 51 0.33 -2.90 4.05
CA SER A 51 0.63 -4.30 3.70
C SER A 51 1.35 -5.00 4.85
N GLN A 52 2.34 -4.34 5.46
CA GLN A 52 3.06 -4.87 6.61
C GLN A 52 2.12 -5.05 7.82
N ARG A 53 1.25 -4.06 8.10
CA ARG A 53 0.25 -4.17 9.18
C ARG A 53 -0.69 -5.37 8.98
N GLN A 54 -1.25 -5.52 7.78
CA GLN A 54 -2.17 -6.63 7.47
C GLN A 54 -1.48 -7.99 7.51
N LEU A 55 -0.22 -8.07 7.06
CA LEU A 55 0.58 -9.29 7.16
C LEU A 55 0.81 -9.64 8.63
N ASN A 56 1.27 -8.68 9.42
CA ASN A 56 1.48 -8.84 10.85
C ASN A 56 0.22 -9.32 11.56
N GLU A 57 -0.96 -8.75 11.26
CA GLU A 57 -2.25 -9.16 11.84
C GLU A 57 -2.67 -10.58 11.47
N ARG A 58 -2.20 -11.10 10.33
CA ARG A 58 -2.54 -12.45 9.86
C ARG A 58 -1.58 -13.54 10.32
N PHE A 59 -0.36 -13.20 10.70
CA PHE A 59 0.60 -14.18 11.22
C PHE A 59 0.34 -14.48 12.69
N SER A 60 0.25 -15.77 13.04
CA SER A 60 0.17 -16.19 14.44
C SER A 60 1.44 -15.75 15.19
N THR A 61 1.33 -15.55 16.50
CA THR A 61 2.44 -15.15 17.40
C THR A 61 3.68 -16.03 17.20
N PHE A 62 3.50 -17.31 16.82
CA PHE A 62 4.55 -18.26 16.52
C PHE A 62 5.43 -17.87 15.33
N VAL A 63 4.84 -17.40 14.22
CA VAL A 63 5.60 -17.01 13.01
C VAL A 63 6.36 -15.70 13.24
N ARG A 64 5.84 -14.79 14.07
CA ARG A 64 6.51 -13.53 14.41
C ARG A 64 7.84 -13.74 15.16
N SER A 65 7.97 -14.82 15.94
CA SER A 65 9.21 -15.16 16.66
C SER A 65 10.39 -15.55 15.77
N PHE A 66 10.16 -15.88 14.49
CA PHE A 66 11.23 -16.29 13.55
C PHE A 66 11.77 -15.14 12.69
N PHE A 67 11.09 -13.97 12.66
CA PHE A 67 11.46 -12.81 11.84
C PHE A 67 11.94 -11.60 12.66
N THR A 68 12.17 -11.78 13.96
CA THR A 68 12.81 -10.78 14.86
C THR A 68 14.19 -11.29 15.24
#